data_AF-A0A1B6BK65-F1
#
_entry.id   AF-A0A1B6BK65-F1
#
_cell.length_a   1.000
_cell.length_b   1.000
_cell.length_c   1.000
_cell.angle_alpha   90.00
_cell.angle_beta   90.00
_cell.angle_gamma   90.00
#
_symmetry.space_group_name_H-M   'P 1'
#
loop_
_entity.id
_entity.type
_entity.pdbx_description
1 polymer ?
#
loop_
_entity_poly.entity_id
_entity_poly.type
_entity_poly.pdbx_seq_one_letter_code
_entity_poly.pdbx_strand_id
1 'polypeptide(L)'
;MYSTFAGWNTLADGTGTDYAPSATLTMGAGNVTLYAKWIANPLYNVTYDANGSTGGAIPTDLASYYEGDPVNVLGNTGTLVKTNNTFAGWNTASDGTGTNYAPAATFNMGAGNVTLYAKWTEDPKYTVTYDGNGKTGGNVPVDGLTYYSGGSVTVLSNTGTLVKMYSTFAGWNTSADGTGTDYAPAATFNMGAGNVTLYAKWIANPLYNVTYDANGSTGGAIPTDLASYYEGAPVNVLGNTGTLVKTNYTFAGWNTASDGTGTDYAPAATFAMGAGNVTLYAKWTEDPPSPSTYTVTYNGNASTSGSVPVDSSAYQNGNIVTVLGNSGSLTKTNYTFAGWNTASDGTGTDYAPAATFAIGPNNVILYAKWTANPPSPSTYTVAYSGNGSTSGNVPVDSNAYLIGDTVTVSSTTGSMIKAGHTFVNWNTVSDGTGTSYAPSSTFVMGSNNVILYAQWKLDSTFKVIYNGN
;
A
#
# COMPACT_ATOMS: atom_id res chain seq x y z
N MET A 1 12.64 -8.32 -112.63
CA MET A 1 11.21 -8.63 -112.52
C MET A 1 11.11 -10.14 -112.52
N TYR A 2 10.70 -10.75 -111.40
CA TYR A 2 10.53 -12.21 -111.38
C TYR A 2 9.24 -12.52 -112.14
N SER A 3 9.37 -13.35 -113.16
CA SER A 3 8.28 -13.71 -114.04
C SER A 3 8.37 -15.17 -114.39
N THR A 4 7.25 -15.87 -114.40
CA THR A 4 7.19 -17.29 -114.71
C THR A 4 6.86 -17.47 -116.19
N PHE A 5 7.53 -18.44 -116.83
CA PHE A 5 7.28 -18.76 -118.24
C PHE A 5 5.85 -19.29 -118.39
N ALA A 6 5.01 -18.58 -119.12
CA ALA A 6 3.60 -18.90 -119.29
C ALA A 6 3.29 -19.57 -120.64
N GLY A 7 4.26 -19.61 -121.55
CA GLY A 7 4.10 -20.15 -122.90
C GLY A 7 4.71 -19.26 -123.97
N TRP A 8 4.29 -19.45 -125.21
CA TRP A 8 4.76 -18.73 -126.39
C TRP A 8 3.63 -17.93 -127.02
N ASN A 9 3.91 -16.77 -127.62
CA ASN A 9 2.95 -15.96 -128.38
C ASN A 9 3.46 -15.75 -129.82
N THR A 10 2.55 -15.66 -130.80
CA THR A 10 2.91 -15.46 -132.21
C THR A 10 3.29 -14.02 -132.57
N LEU A 11 3.05 -13.04 -131.68
CA LEU A 11 3.42 -11.64 -131.86
C LEU A 11 4.24 -11.14 -130.68
N ALA A 12 5.18 -10.23 -130.95
CA ALA A 12 6.11 -9.70 -129.94
C ALA A 12 5.43 -8.85 -128.86
N ASP A 13 4.29 -8.23 -129.18
CA ASP A 13 3.51 -7.38 -128.26
C ASP A 13 2.51 -8.16 -127.39
N GLY A 14 2.44 -9.49 -127.56
CA GLY A 14 1.55 -10.37 -126.81
C GLY A 14 0.09 -10.38 -127.27
N THR A 15 -0.26 -9.70 -128.37
CA THR A 15 -1.63 -9.66 -128.93
C THR A 15 -1.93 -10.83 -129.88
N GLY A 16 -0.93 -11.67 -130.17
CA GLY A 16 -1.06 -12.84 -131.03
C GLY A 16 -1.69 -14.04 -130.33
N THR A 17 -1.64 -15.21 -130.97
CA THR A 17 -2.17 -16.45 -130.42
C THR A 17 -1.22 -17.03 -129.37
N ASP A 18 -1.76 -17.38 -128.20
CA ASP A 18 -1.02 -18.01 -127.11
C ASP A 18 -0.89 -19.53 -127.29
N TYR A 19 0.28 -20.06 -126.97
CA TYR A 19 0.60 -21.48 -126.90
C TYR A 19 1.14 -21.80 -125.52
N ALA A 20 0.47 -22.68 -124.76
CA ALA A 20 0.98 -23.15 -123.47
C ALA A 20 2.33 -23.89 -123.63
N PRO A 21 3.15 -24.00 -122.58
CA PRO A 21 4.34 -24.84 -122.60
C PRO A 21 4.01 -26.26 -123.08
N SER A 22 4.83 -26.81 -123.98
CA SER A 22 4.61 -28.11 -124.63
C SER A 22 3.38 -28.22 -125.55
N ALA A 23 2.71 -27.12 -125.89
CA ALA A 23 1.66 -27.15 -126.92
C ALA A 23 2.25 -27.47 -128.31
N THR A 24 1.51 -28.22 -129.11
CA THR A 24 1.88 -28.55 -130.50
C THR A 24 1.52 -27.40 -131.45
N LEU A 25 2.49 -26.92 -132.22
CA LEU A 25 2.31 -25.95 -133.30
C LEU A 25 2.36 -26.66 -134.66
N THR A 26 1.33 -26.49 -135.50
CA THR A 26 1.37 -26.96 -136.89
C THR A 26 2.06 -25.91 -137.77
N MET A 27 3.11 -26.32 -138.49
CA MET A 27 3.87 -25.42 -139.36
C MET A 27 3.15 -25.16 -140.70
N GLY A 28 3.06 -23.88 -141.09
CA GLY A 28 2.59 -23.46 -142.41
C GLY A 28 3.72 -23.34 -143.45
N ALA A 29 3.43 -22.76 -144.62
CA ALA A 29 4.38 -22.61 -145.73
C ALA A 29 5.49 -21.55 -145.52
N GLY A 30 5.64 -21.01 -144.31
CA GLY A 30 6.60 -19.94 -143.99
C GLY A 30 7.19 -20.08 -142.59
N ASN A 31 8.26 -19.33 -142.34
CA ASN A 31 8.93 -19.28 -141.04
C ASN A 31 7.99 -18.68 -139.98
N VAL A 32 7.95 -19.31 -138.80
CA VAL A 32 7.21 -18.82 -137.64
C VAL A 32 8.20 -18.38 -136.57
N THR A 33 8.03 -17.17 -136.04
CA THR A 33 8.76 -16.68 -134.86
C THR A 33 7.81 -16.71 -133.67
N LEU A 34 8.25 -17.32 -132.58
CA LEU A 34 7.53 -17.34 -131.31
C LEU A 34 8.25 -16.47 -130.29
N TYR A 35 7.48 -15.72 -129.52
CA TYR A 35 7.97 -14.85 -128.47
C TYR A 35 7.59 -15.44 -127.12
N ALA A 36 8.56 -15.55 -126.20
CA ALA A 36 8.29 -16.08 -124.87
C ALA A 36 7.33 -15.14 -124.12
N LYS A 37 6.21 -15.69 -123.65
CA LYS A 37 5.23 -15.00 -122.81
C LYS A 37 5.53 -15.29 -121.35
N TRP A 38 5.65 -14.22 -120.57
CA TRP A 38 5.97 -14.29 -119.15
C TRP A 38 4.83 -13.66 -118.35
N ILE A 39 4.42 -14.30 -117.26
CA ILE A 39 3.49 -13.72 -116.30
C ILE A 39 4.30 -13.18 -115.13
N ALA A 40 4.05 -11.93 -114.74
CA ALA A 40 4.67 -11.35 -113.55
C ALA A 40 4.25 -12.13 -112.31
N ASN A 41 5.22 -12.53 -111.49
CA ASN A 41 4.90 -13.22 -110.24
C ASN A 41 4.25 -12.21 -109.27
N PRO A 42 3.20 -12.61 -108.54
CA PRO A 42 2.60 -11.74 -107.53
C PRO A 42 3.63 -11.41 -106.44
N LEU A 43 3.50 -10.20 -105.92
CA LEU A 43 4.22 -9.73 -104.74
C LEU A 43 3.28 -9.76 -103.55
N TYR A 44 3.80 -10.15 -102.41
CA TYR A 44 3.08 -10.20 -101.14
C TYR A 44 3.76 -9.35 -100.09
N ASN A 45 2.98 -8.89 -99.12
CA ASN A 45 3.43 -8.00 -98.07
C ASN A 45 3.25 -8.65 -96.70
N VAL A 46 4.10 -8.24 -95.76
CA VAL A 46 3.96 -8.57 -94.34
C VAL A 46 3.55 -7.32 -93.60
N THR A 47 2.42 -7.38 -92.88
CA THR A 47 1.94 -6.30 -92.04
C THR A 47 1.99 -6.70 -90.58
N TYR A 48 2.06 -5.71 -89.70
CA TYR A 48 2.06 -5.90 -88.26
C TYR A 48 0.81 -5.28 -87.67
N ASP A 49 0.28 -5.87 -86.61
CA ASP A 49 -0.87 -5.38 -85.87
C ASP A 49 -0.53 -5.32 -84.37
N ALA A 50 -0.78 -4.17 -83.72
CA ALA A 50 -0.42 -3.96 -82.33
C ALA A 50 -1.20 -4.83 -81.33
N ASN A 51 -2.28 -5.46 -81.78
CA ASN A 51 -3.10 -6.44 -81.08
C ASN A 51 -3.47 -6.03 -79.64
N GLY A 52 -4.17 -4.88 -79.54
CA GLY A 52 -4.63 -4.33 -78.27
C GLY A 52 -3.54 -3.64 -77.45
N SER A 53 -2.44 -3.22 -78.08
CA SER A 53 -1.48 -2.28 -77.50
C SER A 53 -2.16 -0.98 -77.08
N THR A 54 -1.68 -0.37 -76.00
CA THR A 54 -2.16 0.88 -75.42
C THR A 54 -1.28 2.08 -75.74
N GLY A 55 -0.19 1.90 -76.49
CA GLY A 55 0.72 2.98 -76.87
C GLY A 55 1.91 2.49 -77.72
N GLY A 56 2.68 3.44 -78.26
CA GLY A 56 3.74 3.14 -79.24
C GLY A 56 3.20 3.12 -80.67
N ALA A 57 4.05 2.69 -81.60
CA ALA A 57 3.76 2.61 -83.03
C ALA A 57 4.01 1.19 -83.55
N ILE A 58 3.22 0.78 -84.54
CA ILE A 58 3.39 -0.51 -85.21
C ILE A 58 4.63 -0.45 -86.11
N PRO A 59 5.55 -1.43 -86.04
CA PRO A 59 6.64 -1.56 -87.00
C PRO A 59 6.11 -1.72 -88.42
N THR A 60 6.70 -1.00 -89.38
CA THR A 60 6.30 -1.10 -90.79
C THR A 60 7.37 -1.84 -91.57
N ASP A 61 6.98 -2.90 -92.27
CA ASP A 61 7.81 -3.52 -93.30
C ASP A 61 7.50 -2.86 -94.65
N LEU A 62 8.52 -2.30 -95.28
CA LEU A 62 8.41 -1.61 -96.56
C LEU A 62 8.81 -2.50 -97.74
N ALA A 63 9.23 -3.74 -97.48
CA ALA A 63 9.56 -4.70 -98.53
C ALA A 63 8.30 -5.39 -99.07
N SER A 64 8.42 -5.87 -100.31
CA SER A 64 7.48 -6.80 -100.93
C SER A 64 8.25 -8.05 -101.36
N TYR A 65 7.62 -9.19 -101.22
CA TYR A 65 8.25 -10.51 -101.31
C TYR A 65 7.58 -11.36 -102.39
N TYR A 66 8.35 -12.13 -103.13
CA TYR A 66 7.82 -13.24 -103.92
C TYR A 66 7.61 -14.47 -103.04
N GLU A 67 6.80 -15.42 -103.52
CA GLU A 67 6.64 -16.71 -102.84
C GLU A 67 8.00 -17.42 -102.69
N GLY A 68 8.30 -17.90 -101.48
CA GLY A 68 9.55 -18.55 -101.11
C GLY A 68 10.65 -17.61 -100.60
N ASP A 69 10.50 -16.29 -100.75
CA ASP A 69 11.49 -15.33 -100.24
C ASP A 69 11.57 -15.39 -98.72
N PRO A 70 12.77 -15.29 -98.12
CA PRO A 70 12.92 -15.22 -96.68
C PRO A 70 12.49 -13.84 -96.14
N VAL A 71 11.52 -13.84 -95.25
CA VAL A 71 11.09 -12.68 -94.47
C VAL A 71 11.82 -12.67 -93.13
N ASN A 72 12.27 -11.50 -92.68
CA ASN A 72 12.86 -11.32 -91.36
C ASN A 72 11.88 -10.56 -90.45
N VAL A 73 11.45 -11.17 -89.35
CA VAL A 73 10.41 -10.64 -88.48
C VAL A 73 10.95 -9.45 -87.68
N LEU A 74 10.27 -8.31 -87.78
CA LEU A 74 10.66 -7.08 -87.11
C LEU A 74 10.56 -7.20 -85.59
N GLY A 75 11.44 -6.54 -84.86
CA GLY A 75 11.30 -6.39 -83.41
C GLY A 75 10.25 -5.34 -83.02
N ASN A 76 10.10 -5.10 -81.72
CA ASN A 76 9.22 -4.05 -81.20
C ASN A 76 9.86 -2.64 -81.34
N THR A 77 10.23 -2.26 -82.55
CA THR A 77 10.99 -1.02 -82.84
C THR A 77 10.18 0.25 -82.63
N GLY A 78 8.86 0.19 -82.78
CA GLY A 78 7.96 1.29 -82.47
C GLY A 78 7.55 1.36 -80.99
N THR A 79 8.24 0.64 -80.10
CA THR A 79 8.04 0.68 -78.65
C THR A 79 6.59 0.47 -78.23
N LEU A 80 5.93 -0.54 -78.84
CA LEU A 80 4.58 -0.93 -78.46
C LEU A 80 4.56 -1.28 -76.97
N VAL A 81 3.58 -0.74 -76.28
CA VAL A 81 3.31 -1.01 -74.86
C VAL A 81 1.88 -1.49 -74.70
N LYS A 82 1.64 -2.37 -73.74
CA LYS A 82 0.29 -2.79 -73.36
C LYS A 82 0.27 -2.84 -71.84
N THR A 83 -0.62 -2.06 -71.21
CA THR A 83 -0.70 -1.99 -69.75
C THR A 83 -0.79 -3.39 -69.14
N ASN A 84 0.05 -3.66 -68.14
CA ASN A 84 0.16 -4.94 -67.42
C ASN A 84 0.52 -6.16 -68.29
N ASN A 85 1.20 -5.93 -69.41
CA ASN A 85 1.67 -6.99 -70.30
C ASN A 85 3.05 -6.66 -70.88
N THR A 86 3.86 -7.69 -71.06
CA THR A 86 5.16 -7.62 -71.72
C THR A 86 5.07 -8.17 -73.16
N PHE A 87 5.69 -7.49 -74.11
CA PHE A 87 5.76 -7.94 -75.51
C PHE A 87 6.58 -9.24 -75.61
N ALA A 88 5.99 -10.28 -76.18
CA ALA A 88 6.55 -11.64 -76.24
C ALA A 88 6.89 -12.12 -77.67
N GLY A 89 6.79 -11.23 -78.67
CA GLY A 89 6.98 -11.54 -80.08
C GLY A 89 5.70 -11.34 -80.89
N TRP A 90 5.57 -12.05 -82.00
CA TRP A 90 4.46 -11.97 -82.93
C TRP A 90 3.77 -13.31 -83.11
N ASN A 91 2.49 -13.29 -83.49
CA ASN A 91 1.71 -14.47 -83.83
C ASN A 91 0.98 -14.26 -85.17
N THR A 92 0.76 -15.32 -85.93
CA THR A 92 0.04 -15.27 -87.21
C THR A 92 -1.49 -15.18 -87.07
N ALA A 93 -2.02 -15.35 -85.86
CA ALA A 93 -3.43 -15.16 -85.51
C ALA A 93 -3.56 -14.17 -84.34
N SER A 94 -4.58 -13.31 -84.37
CA SER A 94 -4.81 -12.29 -83.33
C SER A 94 -5.14 -12.88 -81.96
N ASP A 95 -5.72 -14.08 -81.92
CA ASP A 95 -6.06 -14.81 -80.70
C ASP A 95 -4.88 -15.62 -80.13
N GLY A 96 -3.73 -15.61 -80.80
CA GLY A 96 -2.52 -16.32 -80.38
C GLY A 96 -2.50 -17.81 -80.70
N THR A 97 -3.50 -18.36 -81.40
CA THR A 97 -3.56 -19.79 -81.77
C THR A 97 -2.65 -20.15 -82.96
N GLY A 98 -2.15 -19.16 -83.67
CA GLY A 98 -1.25 -19.34 -84.81
C GLY A 98 0.20 -19.62 -84.41
N THR A 99 1.08 -19.59 -85.40
CA THR A 99 2.54 -19.75 -85.22
C THR A 99 3.16 -18.51 -84.58
N ASN A 100 4.02 -18.72 -83.58
CA ASN A 100 4.77 -17.68 -82.89
C ASN A 100 6.10 -17.38 -83.59
N TYR A 101 6.45 -16.09 -83.67
CA TYR A 101 7.73 -15.62 -84.15
C TYR A 101 8.36 -14.64 -83.15
N ALA A 102 9.59 -14.93 -82.74
CA ALA A 102 10.40 -13.98 -81.98
C ALA A 102 10.94 -12.87 -82.91
N PRO A 103 11.31 -11.68 -82.39
CA PRO A 103 12.07 -10.69 -83.15
C PRO A 103 13.30 -11.31 -83.84
N ALA A 104 13.55 -10.93 -85.09
CA ALA A 104 14.60 -11.46 -85.96
C ALA A 104 14.50 -12.96 -86.31
N ALA A 105 13.39 -13.62 -85.99
CA ALA A 105 13.08 -14.92 -86.57
C ALA A 105 12.82 -14.77 -88.08
N THR A 106 13.05 -15.84 -88.84
CA THR A 106 12.78 -15.85 -90.28
C THR A 106 11.69 -16.87 -90.64
N PHE A 107 10.96 -16.58 -91.70
CA PHE A 107 10.04 -17.52 -92.36
C PHE A 107 10.03 -17.30 -93.86
N ASN A 108 9.61 -18.31 -94.62
CA ASN A 108 9.48 -18.18 -96.08
C ASN A 108 8.09 -17.66 -96.44
N MET A 109 8.03 -16.68 -97.34
CA MET A 109 6.77 -16.08 -97.76
C MET A 109 5.90 -17.10 -98.52
N GLY A 110 4.63 -17.23 -98.12
CA GLY A 110 3.65 -18.07 -98.82
C GLY A 110 2.97 -17.34 -99.98
N ALA A 111 2.00 -18.01 -100.62
CA ALA A 111 1.18 -17.44 -101.69
C ALA A 111 0.06 -16.50 -101.18
N GLY A 112 0.38 -15.58 -100.27
CA GLY A 112 -0.56 -14.63 -99.69
C GLY A 112 0.07 -13.66 -98.70
N ASN A 113 -0.57 -12.50 -98.51
CA ASN A 113 -0.14 -11.53 -97.51
C ASN A 113 -0.24 -12.12 -96.09
N VAL A 114 0.70 -11.74 -95.23
CA VAL A 114 0.74 -12.20 -93.83
C VAL A 114 0.56 -11.01 -92.90
N THR A 115 -0.29 -11.15 -91.89
CA THR A 115 -0.35 -10.20 -90.78
C THR A 115 0.18 -10.85 -89.52
N LEU A 116 1.15 -10.20 -88.88
CA LEU A 116 1.75 -10.61 -87.63
C LEU A 116 1.17 -9.75 -86.51
N TYR A 117 0.45 -10.39 -85.60
CA TYR A 117 -0.20 -9.77 -84.44
C TYR A 117 0.73 -9.79 -83.23
N ALA A 118 0.88 -8.66 -82.53
CA ALA A 118 1.71 -8.59 -81.35
C ALA A 118 1.22 -9.61 -80.31
N LYS A 119 2.13 -10.42 -79.79
CA LYS A 119 1.88 -11.36 -78.73
C LYS A 119 2.29 -10.75 -77.41
N TRP A 120 1.41 -10.86 -76.43
CA TRP A 120 1.58 -10.28 -75.11
C TRP A 120 1.55 -11.38 -74.06
N THR A 121 2.46 -11.29 -73.09
CA THR A 121 2.43 -12.11 -71.88
C THR A 121 1.98 -11.20 -70.73
N GLU A 122 0.95 -11.61 -69.99
CA GLU A 122 0.49 -10.86 -68.81
C GLU A 122 1.60 -10.75 -67.77
N ASP A 123 1.77 -9.57 -67.18
CA ASP A 123 2.78 -9.34 -66.16
C ASP A 123 2.40 -10.07 -64.85
N PRO A 124 3.38 -10.50 -64.03
CA PRO A 124 3.10 -11.13 -62.75
C PRO A 124 2.25 -10.25 -61.83
N LYS A 125 1.33 -10.88 -61.11
CA LYS A 125 0.58 -10.25 -60.02
C LYS A 125 1.15 -10.68 -58.68
N TYR A 126 1.06 -9.78 -57.71
CA TYR A 126 1.55 -9.97 -56.35
C TYR A 126 0.42 -9.77 -55.34
N THR A 127 0.65 -10.28 -54.13
CA THR A 127 -0.33 -10.28 -53.03
C THR A 127 0.23 -9.56 -51.82
N VAL A 128 -0.67 -9.00 -51.00
CA VAL A 128 -0.36 -8.47 -49.68
C VAL A 128 -0.98 -9.39 -48.64
N THR A 129 -0.16 -9.96 -47.79
CA THR A 129 -0.59 -10.81 -46.68
C THR A 129 -0.40 -10.08 -45.37
N TYR A 130 -1.26 -10.37 -44.40
CA TYR A 130 -1.17 -9.82 -43.07
C TYR A 130 -0.82 -10.93 -42.09
N ASP A 131 0.06 -10.64 -41.14
CA ASP A 131 0.46 -11.54 -40.06
C ASP A 131 0.16 -10.89 -38.71
N GLY A 132 -0.58 -11.59 -37.85
CA GLY A 132 -0.95 -11.08 -36.52
C GLY A 132 0.23 -10.87 -35.55
N ASN A 133 1.43 -11.35 -35.92
CA ASN A 133 2.70 -11.12 -35.26
C ASN A 133 2.69 -11.33 -33.74
N GLY A 134 2.50 -12.59 -33.35
CA GLY A 134 2.37 -12.97 -31.95
C GLY A 134 1.05 -12.54 -31.31
N LYS A 135 0.00 -12.36 -32.11
CA LYS A 135 -1.39 -12.21 -31.61
C LYS A 135 -1.74 -13.35 -30.64
N THR A 136 -2.58 -13.05 -29.66
CA THR A 136 -3.11 -14.06 -28.72
C THR A 136 -4.58 -14.39 -28.97
N GLY A 137 -5.23 -13.65 -29.88
CA GLY A 137 -6.63 -13.89 -30.24
C GLY A 137 -7.04 -13.13 -31.49
N GLY A 138 -8.25 -13.44 -31.98
CA GLY A 138 -8.83 -12.78 -33.14
C GLY A 138 -8.39 -13.31 -34.49
N ASN A 139 -8.92 -12.69 -35.55
CA ASN A 139 -8.59 -13.01 -36.93
C ASN A 139 -7.70 -11.93 -37.54
N VAL A 140 -6.75 -12.35 -38.37
CA VAL A 140 -5.94 -11.39 -39.13
C VAL A 140 -6.76 -10.95 -40.36
N PRO A 141 -6.77 -9.66 -40.73
CA PRO A 141 -7.41 -9.23 -41.96
C PRO A 141 -6.85 -9.96 -43.19
N VAL A 142 -7.70 -10.17 -44.18
CA VAL A 142 -7.31 -10.81 -45.45
C VAL A 142 -7.55 -9.81 -46.57
N ASP A 143 -6.50 -9.51 -47.32
CA ASP A 143 -6.64 -8.83 -48.61
C ASP A 143 -6.85 -9.89 -49.69
N GLY A 144 -8.04 -9.88 -50.30
CA GLY A 144 -8.40 -10.82 -51.37
C GLY A 144 -7.99 -10.36 -52.76
N LEU A 145 -7.32 -9.21 -52.89
CA LEU A 145 -6.91 -8.63 -54.16
C LEU A 145 -5.52 -9.11 -54.59
N THR A 146 -5.23 -8.90 -55.88
CA THR A 146 -3.90 -9.08 -56.47
C THR A 146 -3.53 -7.82 -57.24
N TYR A 147 -2.24 -7.49 -57.25
CA TYR A 147 -1.74 -6.21 -57.73
C TYR A 147 -0.59 -6.41 -58.71
N TYR A 148 -0.58 -5.67 -59.81
CA TYR A 148 0.62 -5.55 -60.64
C TYR A 148 1.64 -4.63 -59.95
N SER A 149 2.91 -4.73 -60.35
CA SER A 149 3.95 -3.79 -59.91
C SER A 149 3.53 -2.34 -60.20
N GLY A 150 3.71 -1.44 -59.22
CA GLY A 150 3.24 -0.05 -59.26
C GLY A 150 1.77 0.16 -58.91
N GLY A 151 0.97 -0.90 -58.77
CA GLY A 151 -0.42 -0.81 -58.33
C GLY A 151 -0.54 -0.26 -56.90
N SER A 152 -1.58 0.51 -56.62
CA SER A 152 -1.81 1.08 -55.28
C SER A 152 -2.52 0.08 -54.37
N VAL A 153 -1.96 -0.15 -53.19
CA VAL A 153 -2.51 -0.98 -52.11
C VAL A 153 -3.03 -0.06 -51.01
N THR A 154 -4.20 -0.35 -50.45
CA THR A 154 -4.71 0.28 -49.22
C THR A 154 -4.56 -0.68 -48.03
N VAL A 155 -3.90 -0.22 -46.97
CA VAL A 155 -3.60 -1.03 -45.79
C VAL A 155 -4.86 -1.26 -44.96
N LEU A 156 -5.17 -2.53 -44.69
CA LEU A 156 -6.37 -2.94 -43.96
C LEU A 156 -6.31 -2.53 -42.49
N SER A 157 -7.46 -2.11 -41.96
CA SER A 157 -7.60 -1.80 -40.54
C SER A 157 -7.73 -3.07 -39.70
N ASN A 158 -7.29 -3.00 -38.44
CA ASN A 158 -7.77 -3.96 -37.44
C ASN A 158 -9.22 -3.61 -37.09
N THR A 159 -10.17 -4.48 -37.43
CA THR A 159 -11.61 -4.29 -37.10
C THR A 159 -11.95 -4.62 -35.65
N GLY A 160 -10.95 -4.60 -34.76
CA GLY A 160 -11.09 -4.82 -33.31
C GLY A 160 -11.08 -6.28 -32.89
N THR A 161 -11.07 -7.24 -33.83
CA THR A 161 -11.00 -8.67 -33.46
C THR A 161 -9.58 -9.11 -33.14
N LEU A 162 -8.57 -8.57 -33.84
CA LEU A 162 -7.18 -8.93 -33.64
C LEU A 162 -6.66 -8.36 -32.32
N VAL A 163 -6.22 -9.24 -31.42
CA VAL A 163 -5.76 -8.87 -30.08
C VAL A 163 -4.45 -9.57 -29.71
N LYS A 164 -3.62 -8.88 -28.93
CA LYS A 164 -2.45 -9.43 -28.28
C LYS A 164 -2.50 -9.08 -26.81
N MET A 165 -2.46 -10.09 -25.96
CA MET A 165 -2.53 -9.94 -24.50
C MET A 165 -1.43 -8.96 -24.06
N TYR A 166 -1.82 -8.00 -23.21
CA TYR A 166 -0.94 -6.98 -22.67
C TYR A 166 -0.30 -6.03 -23.71
N SER A 167 -0.92 -5.87 -24.87
CA SER A 167 -0.45 -4.92 -25.89
C SER A 167 -1.60 -4.30 -26.68
N THR A 168 -1.35 -3.12 -27.21
CA THR A 168 -2.27 -2.36 -28.06
C THR A 168 -1.79 -2.38 -29.50
N PHE A 169 -2.71 -2.59 -30.45
CA PHE A 169 -2.39 -2.57 -31.88
C PHE A 169 -2.04 -1.14 -32.33
N ALA A 170 -0.88 -0.97 -32.95
CA ALA A 170 -0.33 0.32 -33.35
C ALA A 170 -0.21 0.51 -34.87
N GLY A 171 -0.69 -0.45 -35.65
CA GLY A 171 -0.57 -0.46 -37.11
C GLY A 171 0.16 -1.71 -37.60
N TRP A 172 0.72 -1.61 -38.80
CA TRP A 172 1.43 -2.69 -39.48
C TRP A 172 2.88 -2.29 -39.75
N ASN A 173 3.77 -3.27 -39.85
CA ASN A 173 5.16 -3.08 -40.21
C ASN A 173 5.59 -4.08 -41.29
N THR A 174 6.51 -3.71 -42.17
CA THR A 174 7.02 -4.62 -43.22
C THR A 174 8.01 -5.68 -42.71
N SER A 175 8.39 -5.62 -41.43
CA SER A 175 9.24 -6.61 -40.76
C SER A 175 8.61 -7.08 -39.45
N ALA A 176 8.74 -8.37 -39.15
CA ALA A 176 8.16 -8.97 -37.94
C ALA A 176 8.76 -8.40 -36.64
N ASP A 177 10.02 -7.97 -36.67
CA ASP A 177 10.72 -7.36 -35.54
C ASP A 177 10.44 -5.86 -35.37
N GLY A 178 9.64 -5.26 -36.27
CA GLY A 178 9.28 -3.85 -36.22
C GLY A 178 10.33 -2.88 -36.76
N THR A 179 11.43 -3.38 -37.36
CA THR A 179 12.50 -2.53 -37.95
C THR A 179 12.19 -2.05 -39.37
N GLY A 180 11.13 -2.56 -39.99
CA GLY A 180 10.68 -2.18 -41.32
C GLY A 180 9.91 -0.87 -41.34
N THR A 181 9.21 -0.61 -42.44
CA THR A 181 8.38 0.58 -42.62
C THR A 181 7.04 0.40 -41.92
N ASP A 182 6.64 1.40 -41.13
CA ASP A 182 5.33 1.44 -40.47
C ASP A 182 4.23 1.92 -41.42
N TYR A 183 3.07 1.26 -41.34
CA TYR A 183 1.85 1.64 -42.03
C TYR A 183 0.68 1.72 -41.03
N ALA A 184 0.09 2.91 -40.94
CA ALA A 184 -1.19 3.06 -40.26
C ALA A 184 -2.32 2.41 -41.08
N PRO A 185 -3.43 2.00 -40.43
CA PRO A 185 -4.65 1.64 -41.14
C PRO A 185 -5.08 2.69 -42.17
N ALA A 186 -5.57 2.24 -43.32
CA ALA A 186 -5.95 3.08 -44.48
C ALA A 186 -4.79 3.86 -45.15
N ALA A 187 -3.55 3.72 -44.70
CA ALA A 187 -2.39 4.21 -45.46
C ALA A 187 -2.30 3.48 -46.81
N THR A 188 -1.70 4.12 -47.80
CA THR A 188 -1.51 3.52 -49.13
C THR A 188 -0.03 3.38 -49.49
N PHE A 189 0.33 2.33 -50.21
CA PHE A 189 1.67 2.17 -50.80
C PHE A 189 1.59 1.58 -52.21
N ASN A 190 2.67 1.73 -52.98
CA ASN A 190 2.77 1.15 -54.31
C ASN A 190 3.38 -0.25 -54.24
N MET A 191 2.76 -1.22 -54.91
CA MET A 191 3.22 -2.60 -54.94
C MET A 191 4.58 -2.72 -55.65
N GLY A 192 5.52 -3.44 -55.05
CA GLY A 192 6.80 -3.76 -55.69
C GLY A 192 6.72 -4.98 -56.61
N ALA A 193 7.88 -5.44 -57.09
CA ALA A 193 8.02 -6.66 -57.88
C ALA A 193 8.08 -7.94 -57.01
N GLY A 194 7.24 -8.04 -55.98
CA GLY A 194 7.21 -9.14 -55.04
C GLY A 194 6.04 -9.07 -54.06
N ASN A 195 5.65 -10.22 -53.51
CA ASN A 195 4.63 -10.28 -52.45
C ASN A 195 5.12 -9.52 -51.19
N VAL A 196 4.18 -8.91 -50.48
CA VAL A 196 4.46 -8.15 -49.25
C VAL A 196 3.73 -8.80 -48.08
N THR A 197 4.43 -9.02 -46.97
CA THR A 197 3.79 -9.39 -45.70
C THR A 197 3.83 -8.17 -44.76
N LEU A 198 2.67 -7.81 -44.22
CA LEU A 198 2.52 -6.78 -43.20
C LEU A 198 2.28 -7.43 -41.84
N TYR A 199 3.20 -7.19 -40.90
CA TYR A 199 3.18 -7.74 -39.55
C TYR A 199 2.53 -6.75 -38.59
N ALA A 200 1.60 -7.23 -37.75
CA ALA A 200 0.97 -6.37 -36.76
C ALA A 200 2.04 -5.79 -35.83
N LYS A 201 2.00 -4.46 -35.64
CA LYS A 201 2.86 -3.75 -34.71
C LYS A 201 2.10 -3.56 -33.40
N TRP A 202 2.74 -3.94 -32.30
CA TRP A 202 2.15 -3.94 -30.97
C TRP A 202 2.95 -3.03 -30.04
N ILE A 203 2.26 -2.15 -29.32
CA ILE A 203 2.84 -1.37 -28.23
C ILE A 203 2.48 -2.07 -26.92
N ALA A 204 3.47 -2.34 -26.07
CA ALA A 204 3.22 -2.94 -24.76
C ALA A 204 2.37 -2.00 -23.90
N ASN A 205 1.37 -2.56 -23.22
CA ASN A 205 0.54 -1.77 -22.32
C ASN A 205 1.34 -1.38 -21.06
N PRO A 206 1.07 -0.20 -20.47
CA PRO A 206 1.72 0.20 -19.23
C PRO A 206 1.38 -0.75 -18.08
N LEU A 207 2.31 -0.85 -17.14
CA LEU A 207 2.15 -1.53 -15.87
C LEU A 207 1.99 -0.49 -14.75
N TYR A 208 1.15 -0.80 -13.77
CA TYR A 208 0.86 0.02 -12.61
C TYR A 208 1.16 -0.71 -11.31
N ASN A 209 1.47 0.05 -10.26
CA ASN A 209 1.88 -0.49 -8.96
C ASN A 209 0.85 -0.12 -7.89
N VAL A 210 0.74 -0.98 -6.88
CA VAL A 210 0.05 -0.66 -5.63
C VAL A 210 1.08 -0.43 -4.54
N THR A 211 0.98 0.71 -3.87
CA THR A 211 1.80 1.05 -2.71
C THR A 211 0.92 1.18 -1.47
N TYR A 212 1.54 1.02 -0.31
CA TYR A 212 0.89 1.16 0.97
C TYR A 212 1.50 2.33 1.73
N ASP A 213 0.69 3.02 2.50
CA ASP A 213 1.10 4.12 3.36
C ASP A 213 0.61 3.86 4.79
N ALA A 214 1.52 3.90 5.75
CA ALA A 214 1.24 3.66 7.17
C ALA A 214 0.26 4.67 7.79
N ASN A 215 0.01 5.80 7.14
CA ASN A 215 -0.98 6.82 7.47
C ASN A 215 -0.99 7.21 8.95
N GLY A 216 0.16 7.70 9.42
CA GLY A 216 0.33 8.12 10.82
C GLY A 216 0.52 6.98 11.82
N SER A 217 0.90 5.78 11.37
CA SER A 217 1.41 4.71 12.24
C SER A 217 2.59 5.21 13.08
N THR A 218 2.68 4.74 14.32
CA THR A 218 3.78 5.04 15.26
C THR A 218 4.80 3.92 15.39
N GLY A 219 4.59 2.79 14.70
CA GLY A 219 5.53 1.67 14.66
C GLY A 219 5.20 0.63 13.60
N GLY A 220 5.98 -0.45 13.56
CA GLY A 220 5.89 -1.49 12.53
C GLY A 220 6.52 -1.08 11.20
N ALA A 221 6.33 -1.91 10.18
CA ALA A 221 6.77 -1.69 8.81
C ALA A 221 5.58 -1.69 7.84
N ILE A 222 5.69 -0.90 6.78
CA ILE A 222 4.68 -0.87 5.72
C ILE A 222 4.80 -2.14 4.88
N PRO A 223 3.69 -2.86 4.57
CA PRO A 223 3.71 -3.96 3.62
C PRO A 223 4.13 -3.49 2.22
N THR A 224 4.96 -4.29 1.54
CA THR A 224 5.39 -4.01 0.17
C THR A 224 4.75 -4.99 -0.78
N ASP A 225 4.03 -4.48 -1.77
CA ASP A 225 3.65 -5.25 -2.95
C ASP A 225 4.74 -5.13 -4.01
N LEU A 226 5.30 -6.26 -4.42
CA LEU A 226 6.37 -6.33 -5.42
C LEU A 226 5.84 -6.61 -6.83
N ALA A 227 4.53 -6.82 -6.98
CA ALA A 227 3.91 -7.03 -8.26
C ALA A 227 3.64 -5.71 -8.99
N SER A 228 3.60 -5.80 -10.31
CA SER A 228 3.05 -4.77 -11.19
C SER A 228 1.90 -5.37 -11.98
N TYR A 229 0.90 -4.54 -12.27
CA TYR A 229 -0.40 -4.95 -12.78
C TYR A 229 -0.73 -4.22 -14.06
N TYR A 230 -1.28 -4.92 -15.04
CA TYR A 230 -1.95 -4.29 -16.16
C TYR A 230 -3.32 -3.75 -15.71
N GLU A 231 -3.85 -2.77 -16.44
CA GLU A 231 -5.23 -2.32 -16.25
C GLU A 231 -6.22 -3.49 -16.30
N GLY A 232 -7.17 -3.52 -15.36
CA GLY A 232 -8.16 -4.57 -15.19
C GLY A 232 -7.66 -5.83 -14.47
N ALA A 233 -6.34 -5.99 -14.25
CA ALA A 233 -5.82 -7.13 -13.52
C ALA A 233 -6.27 -7.10 -12.05
N PRO A 234 -6.59 -8.26 -11.45
CA PRO A 234 -6.98 -8.33 -10.05
C PRO A 234 -5.78 -8.09 -9.14
N VAL A 235 -5.93 -7.15 -8.21
CA VAL A 235 -4.99 -6.89 -7.11
C VAL A 235 -5.55 -7.55 -5.85
N ASN A 236 -4.70 -8.25 -5.09
CA ASN A 236 -5.03 -8.74 -3.75
C ASN A 236 -4.48 -7.76 -2.71
N VAL A 237 -5.36 -7.18 -1.90
CA VAL A 237 -4.98 -6.21 -0.87
C VAL A 237 -4.23 -6.92 0.27
N LEU A 238 -3.02 -6.45 0.57
CA LEU A 238 -2.19 -7.02 1.62
C LEU A 238 -2.80 -6.74 3.00
N GLY A 239 -2.63 -7.69 3.93
CA GLY A 239 -2.95 -7.45 5.34
C GLY A 239 -1.89 -6.58 6.03
N ASN A 240 -2.06 -6.37 7.33
CA ASN A 240 -1.07 -5.69 8.17
C ASN A 240 0.14 -6.61 8.50
N THR A 241 0.80 -7.13 7.47
CA THR A 241 1.90 -8.12 7.62
C THR A 241 3.15 -7.53 8.27
N GLY A 242 3.38 -6.22 8.11
CA GLY A 242 4.46 -5.50 8.76
C GLY A 242 4.13 -5.03 10.18
N THR A 243 3.02 -5.48 10.77
CA THR A 243 2.64 -5.21 12.17
C THR A 243 2.60 -3.72 12.51
N LEU A 244 2.00 -2.91 11.63
CA LEU A 244 1.75 -1.48 11.87
C LEU A 244 0.95 -1.31 13.15
N VAL A 245 1.36 -0.32 13.95
CA VAL A 245 0.72 0.03 15.23
C VAL A 245 0.59 1.54 15.35
N LYS A 246 -0.56 2.01 15.84
CA LYS A 246 -0.82 3.42 16.13
C LYS A 246 -1.40 3.52 17.55
N THR A 247 -0.73 4.26 18.43
CA THR A 247 -1.11 4.38 19.85
C THR A 247 -2.57 4.81 20.01
N ASN A 248 -3.36 4.03 20.77
CA ASN A 248 -4.81 4.20 20.99
C ASN A 248 -5.69 4.00 19.73
N TYR A 249 -5.21 3.27 18.73
CA TYR A 249 -5.99 2.90 17.55
C TYR A 249 -5.77 1.45 17.15
N THR A 250 -6.84 0.82 16.67
CA THR A 250 -6.82 -0.50 16.04
C THR A 250 -6.81 -0.36 14.50
N PHE A 251 -5.96 -1.13 13.82
CA PHE A 251 -5.93 -1.19 12.35
C PHE A 251 -7.25 -1.78 11.81
N ALA A 252 -7.93 -1.03 10.93
CA ALA A 252 -9.27 -1.35 10.42
C ALA A 252 -9.29 -1.74 8.93
N GLY A 253 -8.12 -1.76 8.27
CA GLY A 253 -7.99 -2.03 6.84
C GLY A 253 -7.26 -0.89 6.13
N TRP A 254 -7.52 -0.75 4.83
CA TRP A 254 -6.92 0.25 3.98
C TRP A 254 -7.99 1.14 3.34
N ASN A 255 -7.61 2.36 2.97
CA ASN A 255 -8.47 3.30 2.24
C ASN A 255 -7.72 3.90 1.05
N THR A 256 -8.40 4.23 -0.04
CA THR A 256 -7.77 4.87 -1.21
C THR A 256 -7.45 6.35 -1.02
N ALA A 257 -7.86 6.96 0.10
CA ALA A 257 -7.55 8.33 0.48
C ALA A 257 -7.01 8.38 1.91
N SER A 258 -6.02 9.23 2.16
CA SER A 258 -5.38 9.36 3.47
C SER A 258 -6.32 9.86 4.56
N ASP A 259 -7.33 10.64 4.19
CA ASP A 259 -8.37 11.18 5.08
C ASP A 259 -9.53 10.20 5.35
N GLY A 260 -9.52 9.02 4.72
CA GLY A 260 -10.54 7.99 4.88
C GLY A 260 -11.82 8.22 4.07
N THR A 261 -11.87 9.23 3.19
CA THR A 261 -13.04 9.50 2.33
C THR A 261 -13.12 8.62 1.08
N GLY A 262 -12.04 7.88 0.80
CA GLY A 262 -11.95 6.98 -0.34
C GLY A 262 -12.66 5.64 -0.10
N THR A 263 -12.38 4.67 -0.95
CA THR A 263 -12.92 3.32 -0.86
C THR A 263 -12.15 2.49 0.17
N ASP A 264 -12.88 1.82 1.06
CA ASP A 264 -12.32 0.91 2.05
C ASP A 264 -12.01 -0.47 1.45
N TYR A 265 -10.85 -1.02 1.82
CA TYR A 265 -10.45 -2.37 1.52
C TYR A 265 -9.99 -3.11 2.77
N ALA A 266 -10.67 -4.23 3.07
CA ALA A 266 -10.22 -5.16 4.08
C ALA A 266 -8.99 -5.95 3.59
N PRO A 267 -8.14 -6.49 4.49
CA PRO A 267 -7.12 -7.47 4.13
C PRO A 267 -7.69 -8.62 3.28
N ALA A 268 -6.95 -9.03 2.24
CA ALA A 268 -7.36 -10.04 1.26
C ALA A 268 -8.57 -9.69 0.38
N ALA A 269 -9.14 -8.48 0.49
CA ALA A 269 -10.06 -7.97 -0.52
C ALA A 269 -9.37 -7.88 -1.88
N THR A 270 -10.16 -7.89 -2.95
CA THR A 270 -9.64 -7.73 -4.31
C THR A 270 -10.27 -6.54 -5.01
N PHE A 271 -9.49 -5.90 -5.89
CA PHE A 271 -9.99 -4.87 -6.79
C PHE A 271 -9.32 -4.97 -8.15
N ALA A 272 -9.96 -4.41 -9.18
CA ALA A 272 -9.38 -4.34 -10.52
C ALA A 272 -8.48 -3.11 -10.63
N MET A 273 -7.23 -3.30 -11.08
CA MET A 273 -6.29 -2.20 -11.27
C MET A 273 -6.83 -1.18 -12.31
N GLY A 274 -6.77 0.11 -11.99
CA GLY A 274 -7.14 1.18 -12.92
C GLY A 274 -6.00 1.60 -13.85
N ALA A 275 -6.22 2.65 -14.64
CA ALA A 275 -5.20 3.24 -15.53
C ALA A 275 -4.20 4.15 -14.78
N GLY A 276 -3.74 3.74 -13.59
CA GLY A 276 -2.83 4.52 -12.75
C GLY A 276 -2.36 3.77 -11.51
N ASN A 277 -1.24 4.21 -10.94
CA ASN A 277 -0.74 3.68 -9.66
C ASN A 277 -1.72 4.01 -8.54
N VAL A 278 -1.84 3.10 -7.57
CA VAL A 278 -2.74 3.24 -6.42
C VAL A 278 -1.92 3.24 -5.14
N THR A 279 -2.20 4.20 -4.24
CA THR A 279 -1.72 4.16 -2.86
C THR A 279 -2.87 3.80 -1.93
N LEU A 280 -2.66 2.81 -1.09
CA LEU A 280 -3.59 2.39 -0.04
C LEU A 280 -3.09 2.88 1.31
N TYR A 281 -3.87 3.72 1.97
CA TYR A 281 -3.56 4.34 3.26
C TYR A 281 -4.15 3.52 4.40
N ALA A 282 -3.37 3.24 5.44
CA ALA A 282 -3.85 2.50 6.60
C ALA A 282 -5.04 3.25 7.23
N LYS A 283 -6.13 2.53 7.44
CA LYS A 283 -7.32 3.03 8.12
C LYS A 283 -7.28 2.59 9.58
N TRP A 284 -7.55 3.51 10.48
CA TRP A 284 -7.44 3.32 11.92
C TRP A 284 -8.78 3.59 12.59
N THR A 285 -9.20 2.73 13.52
CA THR A 285 -10.33 2.97 14.41
C THR A 285 -9.79 3.34 15.78
N GLU A 286 -10.25 4.45 16.35
CA GLU A 286 -9.84 4.89 17.69
C GLU A 286 -10.30 3.87 18.74
N ASP A 287 -9.39 3.48 19.61
CA ASP A 287 -9.69 2.59 20.72
C ASP A 287 -10.51 3.35 21.79
N PRO A 288 -11.47 2.70 22.47
CA PRO A 288 -12.21 3.35 23.55
C PRO A 288 -11.23 3.82 24.64
N PRO A 289 -11.46 5.00 25.25
CA PRO A 289 -10.61 5.49 26.31
C PRO A 289 -10.61 4.51 27.48
N SER A 290 -9.42 4.15 27.98
CA SER A 290 -9.30 3.36 29.20
C SER A 290 -10.05 4.04 30.35
N PRO A 291 -10.84 3.30 31.15
CA PRO A 291 -11.62 3.91 32.22
C PRO A 291 -10.69 4.58 33.24
N SER A 292 -10.98 5.84 33.59
CA SER A 292 -10.26 6.54 34.65
C SER A 292 -10.41 5.78 35.98
N THR A 293 -9.30 5.64 36.69
CA THR A 293 -9.28 5.04 38.03
C THR A 293 -8.95 6.10 39.10
N TYR A 294 -9.47 5.88 40.31
CA TYR A 294 -9.39 6.75 41.46
C TYR A 294 -8.82 5.97 42.65
N THR A 295 -8.16 6.67 43.56
CA THR A 295 -7.51 6.07 44.74
C THR A 295 -8.12 6.55 46.04
N VAL A 296 -8.00 5.72 47.08
CA VAL A 296 -8.32 6.09 48.46
C VAL A 296 -7.02 6.10 49.26
N THR A 297 -6.73 7.21 49.91
CA THR A 297 -5.53 7.39 50.73
C THR A 297 -5.91 7.75 52.16
N TYR A 298 -5.03 7.42 53.09
CA TYR A 298 -5.27 7.60 54.52
C TYR A 298 -4.28 8.61 55.12
N ASN A 299 -4.74 9.43 56.05
CA ASN A 299 -3.93 10.45 56.72
C ASN A 299 -4.07 10.32 58.23
N GLY A 300 -2.95 10.20 58.96
CA GLY A 300 -2.94 10.00 60.42
C GLY A 300 -3.48 11.17 61.23
N ASN A 301 -3.70 12.33 60.60
CA ASN A 301 -4.38 13.50 61.14
C ASN A 301 -3.86 13.93 62.53
N ALA A 302 -2.60 14.35 62.55
CA ALA A 302 -1.84 14.69 63.75
C ALA A 302 -1.63 13.52 64.74
N SER A 303 -1.61 12.29 64.25
CA SER A 303 -1.08 11.14 65.00
C SER A 303 0.35 11.41 65.46
N THR A 304 0.68 10.96 66.67
CA THR A 304 2.02 11.09 67.28
C THR A 304 2.91 9.90 66.98
N SER A 305 2.37 8.74 66.61
CA SER A 305 3.13 7.58 66.12
C SER A 305 2.26 6.62 65.31
N GLY A 306 2.88 5.55 64.79
CA GLY A 306 2.24 4.54 63.93
C GLY A 306 2.35 4.89 62.44
N SER A 307 1.64 4.15 61.60
CA SER A 307 1.57 4.39 60.16
C SER A 307 0.13 4.28 59.66
N VAL A 308 -0.20 5.04 58.63
CA VAL A 308 -1.51 4.93 57.98
C VAL A 308 -1.61 3.62 57.19
N PRO A 309 -2.79 3.01 57.07
CA PRO A 309 -2.98 1.87 56.18
C PRO A 309 -2.82 2.29 54.71
N VAL A 310 -2.43 1.34 53.85
CA VAL A 310 -2.27 1.56 52.40
C VAL A 310 -3.34 0.75 51.67
N ASP A 311 -4.15 1.43 50.87
CA ASP A 311 -5.02 0.78 49.87
C ASP A 311 -4.31 0.82 48.52
N SER A 312 -3.94 -0.35 48.00
CA SER A 312 -3.23 -0.49 46.73
C SER A 312 -4.17 -0.65 45.52
N SER A 313 -5.49 -0.53 45.74
CA SER A 313 -6.49 -0.70 44.69
C SER A 313 -6.69 0.57 43.87
N ALA A 314 -6.95 0.40 42.57
CA ALA A 314 -7.37 1.46 41.67
C ALA A 314 -8.84 1.24 41.31
N TYR A 315 -9.71 2.18 41.65
CA TYR A 315 -11.16 2.02 41.58
C TYR A 315 -11.74 2.80 40.41
N GLN A 316 -12.70 2.24 39.67
CA GLN A 316 -13.51 3.01 38.71
C GLN A 316 -14.64 3.76 39.45
N ASN A 317 -15.18 4.81 38.83
CA ASN A 317 -16.34 5.54 39.38
C ASN A 317 -17.49 4.58 39.69
N GLY A 318 -18.04 4.66 40.90
CA GLY A 318 -19.11 3.80 41.41
C GLY A 318 -18.65 2.48 42.02
N ASN A 319 -17.36 2.13 41.97
CA ASN A 319 -16.84 0.96 42.68
C ASN A 319 -17.00 1.12 44.19
N ILE A 320 -17.24 -0.01 44.88
CA ILE A 320 -17.39 -0.06 46.33
C ILE A 320 -16.02 -0.20 46.98
N VAL A 321 -15.64 0.79 47.78
CA VAL A 321 -14.42 0.79 48.62
C VAL A 321 -14.78 0.22 49.98
N THR A 322 -13.88 -0.58 50.56
CA THR A 322 -13.94 -0.99 51.98
C THR A 322 -12.90 -0.23 52.79
N VAL A 323 -13.35 0.51 53.80
CA VAL A 323 -12.49 1.37 54.62
C VAL A 323 -11.58 0.52 55.51
N LEU A 324 -10.28 0.73 55.40
CA LEU A 324 -9.26 0.00 56.15
C LEU A 324 -9.29 0.40 57.63
N GLY A 325 -9.01 -0.57 58.51
CA GLY A 325 -8.85 -0.28 59.94
C GLY A 325 -7.53 0.41 60.27
N ASN A 326 -7.31 0.66 61.57
CA ASN A 326 -6.05 1.19 62.08
C ASN A 326 -4.95 0.11 62.13
N SER A 327 -4.65 -0.52 60.99
CA SER A 327 -3.71 -1.66 60.92
C SER A 327 -2.25 -1.29 61.16
N GLY A 328 -1.87 -0.03 60.93
CA GLY A 328 -0.54 0.49 61.23
C GLY A 328 -0.40 1.07 62.65
N SER A 329 -1.35 0.76 63.56
CA SER A 329 -1.30 1.14 64.97
C SER A 329 -1.06 2.63 65.22
N LEU A 330 -1.79 3.50 64.52
CA LEU A 330 -1.76 4.94 64.76
C LEU A 330 -2.12 5.24 66.21
N THR A 331 -1.34 6.12 66.84
CA THR A 331 -1.64 6.66 68.17
C THR A 331 -1.58 8.18 68.17
N LYS A 332 -2.30 8.80 69.11
CA LYS A 332 -2.26 10.24 69.40
C LYS A 332 -2.32 10.44 70.90
N THR A 333 -1.30 11.04 71.50
CA THR A 333 -1.19 11.24 72.95
C THR A 333 -2.46 11.86 73.55
N ASN A 334 -3.04 11.20 74.56
CA ASN A 334 -4.31 11.57 75.22
C ASN A 334 -5.57 11.47 74.34
N TYR A 335 -5.53 10.71 73.23
CA TYR A 335 -6.70 10.43 72.40
C TYR A 335 -6.80 8.94 72.05
N THR A 336 -8.02 8.50 71.73
CA THR A 336 -8.34 7.17 71.19
C THR A 336 -8.80 7.29 69.74
N PHE A 337 -8.32 6.41 68.86
CA PHE A 337 -8.74 6.35 67.45
C PHE A 337 -10.23 5.97 67.36
N ALA A 338 -11.02 6.77 66.65
CA ALA A 338 -12.48 6.66 66.58
C ALA A 338 -13.02 6.35 65.18
N GLY A 339 -12.14 6.07 64.21
CA GLY A 339 -12.50 5.83 62.81
C GLY A 339 -11.82 6.84 61.88
N TRP A 340 -12.36 6.98 60.67
CA TRP A 340 -11.89 7.88 59.64
C TRP A 340 -12.94 8.94 59.30
N ASN A 341 -12.52 10.09 58.79
CA ASN A 341 -13.40 11.16 58.33
C ASN A 341 -12.93 11.68 56.96
N THR A 342 -13.84 12.11 56.10
CA THR A 342 -13.48 12.66 54.78
C THR A 342 -12.88 14.08 54.83
N ALA A 343 -12.86 14.72 56.00
CA ALA A 343 -12.23 16.03 56.23
C ALA A 343 -11.31 15.97 57.46
N SER A 344 -10.18 16.67 57.40
CA SER A 344 -9.18 16.68 58.49
C SER A 344 -9.70 17.33 59.77
N ASP A 345 -10.63 18.28 59.66
CA ASP A 345 -11.27 18.97 60.78
C ASP A 345 -12.45 18.19 61.41
N GLY A 346 -12.80 17.03 60.83
CA GLY A 346 -13.88 16.18 61.31
C GLY A 346 -15.29 16.61 60.87
N THR A 347 -15.43 17.61 60.01
CA THR A 347 -16.73 18.08 59.47
C THR A 347 -17.27 17.19 58.35
N GLY A 348 -16.45 16.29 57.82
CA GLY A 348 -16.81 15.37 56.75
C GLY A 348 -17.64 14.18 57.22
N THR A 349 -17.75 13.18 56.35
CA THR A 349 -18.47 11.93 56.66
C THR A 349 -17.58 10.98 57.45
N ASP A 350 -18.11 10.41 58.53
CA ASP A 350 -17.43 9.41 59.34
C ASP A 350 -17.53 8.02 58.74
N TYR A 351 -16.41 7.30 58.73
CA TYR A 351 -16.32 5.90 58.35
C TYR A 351 -15.65 5.08 59.45
N ALA A 352 -16.38 4.09 59.97
CA ALA A 352 -15.78 3.06 60.83
C ALA A 352 -14.89 2.12 59.99
N PRO A 353 -13.89 1.46 60.59
CA PRO A 353 -13.21 0.32 59.96
C PRO A 353 -14.21 -0.68 59.39
N ALA A 354 -13.92 -1.20 58.19
CA ALA A 354 -14.78 -2.09 57.39
C ALA A 354 -16.11 -1.49 56.89
N ALA A 355 -16.40 -0.21 57.14
CA ALA A 355 -17.49 0.47 56.44
C ALA A 355 -17.21 0.53 54.93
N THR A 356 -18.26 0.64 54.11
CA THR A 356 -18.13 0.72 52.66
C THR A 356 -18.78 1.98 52.09
N PHE A 357 -18.25 2.46 50.96
CA PHE A 357 -18.86 3.55 50.20
C PHE A 357 -18.56 3.41 48.70
N ALA A 358 -19.41 4.00 47.85
CA ALA A 358 -19.16 4.09 46.42
C ALA A 358 -18.24 5.28 46.12
N ILE A 359 -17.09 5.04 45.48
CA ILE A 359 -16.16 6.13 45.13
C ILE A 359 -16.70 6.93 43.94
N GLY A 360 -16.66 8.26 44.03
CA GLY A 360 -17.04 9.17 42.94
C GLY A 360 -15.90 9.42 41.95
N PRO A 361 -16.04 10.40 41.04
CA PRO A 361 -15.04 10.69 40.02
C PRO A 361 -13.82 11.49 40.54
N ASN A 362 -13.39 11.24 41.79
CA ASN A 362 -12.25 11.91 42.43
C ASN A 362 -11.54 10.98 43.42
N ASN A 363 -10.24 11.20 43.62
CA ASN A 363 -9.49 10.54 44.70
C ASN A 363 -10.03 10.97 46.07
N VAL A 364 -10.07 10.05 47.02
CA VAL A 364 -10.58 10.29 48.38
C VAL A 364 -9.43 10.23 49.38
N ILE A 365 -9.41 11.16 50.33
CA ILE A 365 -8.51 11.13 51.49
C ILE A 365 -9.34 10.92 52.74
N LEU A 366 -9.00 9.91 53.53
CA LEU A 366 -9.62 9.58 54.81
C LEU A 366 -8.66 9.96 55.95
N TYR A 367 -9.09 10.89 56.79
CA TYR A 367 -8.33 11.44 57.91
C TYR A 367 -8.70 10.72 59.21
N ALA A 368 -7.72 10.33 60.01
CA ALA A 368 -7.97 9.67 61.28
C ALA A 368 -8.79 10.59 62.20
N LYS A 369 -9.86 10.05 62.79
CA LYS A 369 -10.71 10.73 63.76
C LYS A 369 -10.30 10.30 65.17
N TRP A 370 -10.20 11.26 66.08
CA TRP A 370 -9.66 11.08 67.42
C TRP A 370 -10.67 11.54 68.48
N THR A 371 -10.86 10.75 69.54
CA THR A 371 -11.66 11.11 70.73
C THR A 371 -10.74 11.37 71.91
N ALA A 372 -10.89 12.50 72.60
CA ALA A 372 -10.03 12.84 73.75
C ALA A 372 -10.26 11.87 74.92
N ASN A 373 -9.17 11.45 75.58
CA ASN A 373 -9.23 10.63 76.77
C ASN A 373 -9.49 11.51 78.01
N PRO A 374 -10.21 11.02 79.05
CA PRO A 374 -10.43 11.76 80.27
C PRO A 374 -9.12 12.08 81.02
N PRO A 375 -9.01 13.22 81.71
CA PRO A 375 -7.79 13.55 82.47
C PRO A 375 -7.61 12.62 83.68
N SER A 376 -6.37 12.19 83.93
CA SER A 376 -6.01 11.44 85.15
C SER A 376 -6.05 12.35 86.39
N PRO A 377 -6.50 11.87 87.57
CA PRO A 377 -6.56 12.68 88.79
C PRO A 377 -5.16 13.01 89.36
N SER A 378 -5.01 14.21 89.92
CA SER A 378 -3.79 14.64 90.62
C SER A 378 -3.69 14.04 92.02
N THR A 379 -2.49 13.58 92.41
CA THR A 379 -2.21 13.01 93.74
C THR A 379 -1.26 13.90 94.55
N TYR A 380 -1.32 13.82 95.89
CA TYR A 380 -0.57 14.62 96.86
C TYR A 380 0.20 13.73 97.85
N THR A 381 1.25 14.26 98.48
CA THR A 381 2.13 13.51 99.39
C THR A 381 2.17 14.07 100.81
N VAL A 382 2.51 13.21 101.77
CA VAL A 382 2.76 13.59 103.16
C VAL A 382 4.22 13.29 103.50
N ALA A 383 4.94 14.27 104.02
CA ALA A 383 6.33 14.13 104.44
C ALA A 383 6.46 14.41 105.94
N TYR A 384 7.46 13.80 106.57
CA TYR A 384 7.76 14.02 107.98
C TYR A 384 9.12 14.70 108.13
N SER A 385 9.27 15.51 109.18
CA SER A 385 10.50 16.23 109.53
C SER A 385 10.84 16.04 111.00
N GLY A 386 12.03 15.49 111.30
CA GLY A 386 12.49 15.27 112.68
C GLY A 386 12.69 16.55 113.51
N ASN A 387 12.64 17.72 112.85
CA ASN A 387 12.53 19.04 113.47
C ASN A 387 13.47 19.26 114.67
N GLY A 388 14.77 19.20 114.41
CA GLY A 388 15.82 19.34 115.42
C GLY A 388 16.14 18.06 116.20
N SER A 389 15.69 16.90 115.74
CA SER A 389 16.20 15.59 116.19
C SER A 389 17.71 15.49 115.93
N THR A 390 18.46 15.03 116.92
CA THR A 390 19.92 14.89 116.87
C THR A 390 20.37 13.49 116.41
N SER A 391 19.51 12.48 116.49
CA SER A 391 19.75 11.15 115.92
C SER A 391 18.44 10.39 115.66
N GLY A 392 18.53 9.25 114.97
CA GLY A 392 17.39 8.42 114.57
C GLY A 392 16.83 8.71 113.18
N ASN A 393 15.86 7.90 112.74
CA ASN A 393 15.23 8.02 111.43
C ASN A 393 13.86 8.68 111.53
N VAL A 394 13.62 9.66 110.65
CA VAL A 394 12.31 10.29 110.45
C VAL A 394 11.43 9.33 109.63
N PRO A 395 10.14 9.14 109.96
CA PRO A 395 9.25 8.29 109.17
C PRO A 395 9.12 8.75 107.72
N VAL A 396 8.88 7.80 106.82
CA VAL A 396 8.62 8.07 105.40
C VAL A 396 7.24 7.53 105.06
N ASP A 397 6.40 8.37 104.46
CA ASP A 397 5.13 7.95 103.86
C ASP A 397 5.32 7.93 102.33
N SER A 398 5.22 6.74 101.74
CA SER A 398 5.41 6.50 100.32
C SER A 398 4.11 6.52 99.52
N ASN A 399 2.98 6.81 100.17
CA ASN A 399 1.68 6.82 99.51
C ASN A 399 1.44 8.14 98.75
N ALA A 400 0.67 8.03 97.66
CA ALA A 400 0.15 9.16 96.92
C ALA A 400 -1.38 9.22 97.16
N TYR A 401 -1.83 10.34 97.71
CA TYR A 401 -3.20 10.53 98.19
C TYR A 401 -4.01 11.41 97.24
N LEU A 402 -5.28 11.12 97.04
CA LEU A 402 -6.25 12.02 96.40
C LEU A 402 -6.83 13.02 97.42
N ILE A 403 -7.41 14.12 96.94
CA ILE A 403 -8.18 15.02 97.82
C ILE A 403 -9.32 14.23 98.47
N GLY A 404 -9.42 14.29 99.79
CA GLY A 404 -10.43 13.56 100.56
C GLY A 404 -9.95 12.23 101.14
N ASP A 405 -8.78 11.73 100.74
CA ASP A 405 -8.21 10.52 101.33
C ASP A 405 -7.88 10.73 102.81
N THR A 406 -8.05 9.68 103.61
CA THR A 406 -7.68 9.69 105.03
C THR A 406 -6.23 9.25 105.21
N VAL A 407 -5.38 10.16 105.69
CA VAL A 407 -3.98 9.89 106.04
C VAL A 407 -3.90 9.47 107.50
N THR A 408 -3.16 8.40 107.80
CA THR A 408 -2.82 8.01 109.18
C THR A 408 -1.43 8.53 109.55
N VAL A 409 -1.36 9.33 110.61
CA VAL A 409 -0.14 9.97 111.07
C VAL A 409 0.78 8.93 111.72
N SER A 410 2.01 8.84 111.22
CA SER A 410 2.97 7.81 111.61
C SER A 410 3.23 7.83 113.12
N SER A 411 3.10 6.67 113.75
CA SER A 411 3.53 6.48 115.13
C SER A 411 5.05 6.44 115.19
N THR A 412 5.66 7.41 115.87
CA THR A 412 7.11 7.52 116.07
C THR A 412 7.66 6.51 117.06
N THR A 413 7.13 5.29 117.08
CA THR A 413 7.63 4.21 117.92
C THR A 413 9.03 3.79 117.42
N GLY A 414 10.06 4.49 117.90
CA GLY A 414 11.33 3.84 118.25
C GLY A 414 12.63 4.34 117.60
N SER A 415 12.78 5.59 117.17
CA SER A 415 14.13 5.99 116.70
C SER A 415 14.54 7.46 116.86
N MET A 416 13.65 8.44 116.66
CA MET A 416 14.07 9.85 116.73
C MET A 416 14.42 10.25 118.16
N ILE A 417 15.63 10.80 118.32
CA ILE A 417 16.16 11.27 119.61
C ILE A 417 16.54 12.73 119.46
N LYS A 418 16.11 13.55 120.43
CA LYS A 418 16.64 14.90 120.67
C LYS A 418 17.16 14.94 122.10
N ALA A 419 18.46 15.15 122.29
CA ALA A 419 19.08 15.06 123.61
C ALA A 419 18.36 15.97 124.64
N GLY A 420 18.01 15.39 125.79
CA GLY A 420 17.27 16.06 126.87
C GLY A 420 15.83 16.45 126.52
N HIS A 421 15.23 15.89 125.47
CA HIS A 421 13.83 16.13 125.12
C HIS A 421 13.08 14.84 124.77
N THR A 422 11.81 14.79 125.17
CA THR A 422 10.85 13.74 124.80
C THR A 422 9.96 14.17 123.63
N PHE A 423 9.77 13.31 122.63
CA PHE A 423 8.83 13.55 121.51
C PHE A 423 7.39 13.61 122.02
N VAL A 424 6.61 14.59 121.54
CA VAL A 424 5.21 14.81 121.97
C VAL A 424 4.23 14.42 120.87
N ASN A 425 4.32 15.07 119.71
CA ASN A 425 3.38 14.91 118.60
C ASN A 425 4.00 15.43 117.29
N TRP A 426 3.23 15.31 116.20
CA TRP A 426 3.53 15.93 114.91
C TRP A 426 2.76 17.23 114.75
N ASN A 427 3.34 18.24 114.11
CA ASN A 427 2.68 19.52 113.87
C ASN A 427 2.83 19.95 112.41
N THR A 428 1.82 20.60 111.83
CA THR A 428 1.90 21.10 110.45
C THR A 428 2.88 22.26 110.26
N VAL A 429 3.38 22.84 111.36
CA VAL A 429 4.38 23.93 111.35
C VAL A 429 5.51 23.57 112.32
N SER A 430 6.76 23.89 111.95
CA SER A 430 7.96 23.52 112.70
C SER A 430 8.04 24.14 114.10
N ASP A 431 7.53 25.35 114.29
CA ASP A 431 7.53 26.07 115.59
C ASP A 431 6.41 25.62 116.55
N GLY A 432 5.56 24.68 116.12
CA GLY A 432 4.46 24.14 116.92
C GLY A 432 3.18 24.97 116.91
N THR A 433 3.10 26.07 116.17
CA THR A 433 1.89 26.93 116.08
C THR A 433 0.79 26.34 115.19
N GLY A 434 1.12 25.31 114.41
CA GLY A 434 0.17 24.64 113.51
C GLY A 434 -0.73 23.62 114.20
N THR A 435 -1.41 22.82 113.38
CA THR A 435 -2.29 21.76 113.89
C THR A 435 -1.46 20.59 114.39
N SER A 436 -1.74 20.17 115.63
CA SER A 436 -1.05 19.06 116.27
C SER A 436 -1.77 17.73 116.02
N TYR A 437 -1.03 16.73 115.55
CA TYR A 437 -1.47 15.37 115.32
C TYR A 437 -0.74 14.40 116.24
N ALA A 438 -1.50 13.67 117.04
CA ALA A 438 -0.94 12.60 117.87
C ALA A 438 -0.45 11.44 116.97
N PRO A 439 0.56 10.67 117.41
CA PRO A 439 0.87 9.37 116.83
C PRO A 439 -0.39 8.53 116.58
N SER A 440 -0.50 7.94 115.39
CA SER A 440 -1.65 7.12 114.95
C SER A 440 -2.99 7.85 114.81
N SER A 441 -3.03 9.18 114.96
CA SER A 441 -4.22 9.96 114.59
C SER A 441 -4.38 10.04 113.07
N THR A 442 -5.52 10.52 112.58
CA THR A 442 -5.76 10.67 111.14
C THR A 442 -6.12 12.11 110.77
N PHE A 443 -5.87 12.48 109.51
CA PHE A 443 -6.37 13.71 108.91
C PHE A 443 -6.79 13.49 107.45
N VAL A 444 -7.61 14.39 106.91
CA VAL A 444 -8.08 14.31 105.52
C VAL A 444 -7.14 15.10 104.62
N MET A 445 -6.69 14.49 103.52
CA MET A 445 -5.77 15.11 102.59
C MET A 445 -6.44 16.24 101.80
N GLY A 446 -5.83 17.42 101.84
CA GLY A 446 -6.26 18.60 101.09
C GLY A 446 -5.60 18.70 99.71
N SER A 447 -5.71 19.86 99.07
CA SER A 447 -5.20 20.11 97.71
C SER A 447 -3.71 20.50 97.67
N ASN A 448 -2.92 20.13 98.68
CA ASN A 448 -1.50 20.45 98.79
C ASN A 448 -0.75 19.33 99.53
N ASN A 449 0.53 19.16 99.22
CA ASN A 449 1.41 18.27 99.99
C ASN A 449 1.52 18.77 101.44
N VAL A 450 1.55 17.86 102.41
CA VAL A 450 1.61 18.17 103.84
C VAL A 450 2.97 17.77 104.41
N ILE A 451 3.59 18.65 105.20
CA ILE A 451 4.79 18.31 105.98
C ILE A 451 4.44 18.34 107.46
N LEU A 452 4.75 17.26 108.17
CA LEU A 452 4.55 17.08 109.59
C LEU A 452 5.88 17.16 110.34
N TYR A 453 6.01 18.10 111.27
CA TYR A 453 7.21 18.41 112.03
C TYR A 453 7.11 17.87 113.46
N ALA A 454 8.14 17.15 113.91
CA ALA A 454 8.18 16.59 115.26
C ALA A 454 8.24 17.69 116.32
N GLN A 455 7.45 17.57 117.40
CA GLN A 455 7.49 18.50 118.53
C GLN A 455 8.07 17.81 119.76
N TRP A 456 8.85 18.57 120.54
CA TRP A 456 9.74 18.05 121.58
C TRP A 456 9.56 18.82 122.90
N LYS A 457 9.52 18.10 124.02
CA LYS A 457 9.41 18.66 125.38
C LYS A 457 10.70 18.42 126.18
N LEU A 458 11.26 19.45 126.80
CA LEU A 458 12.49 19.35 127.61
C LEU A 458 12.30 18.44 128.84
N ASP A 459 13.25 17.55 129.09
CA ASP A 459 13.26 16.64 130.24
C ASP A 459 13.75 17.37 131.51
N SER A 460 13.12 17.12 132.66
CA SER A 460 13.48 17.79 133.93
C SER A 460 14.73 17.16 134.56
N THR A 461 15.73 17.98 134.94
CA THR A 461 16.93 17.51 135.64
C THR A 461 16.79 17.70 137.16
N PHE A 462 17.03 16.65 137.96
CA PHE A 462 17.14 16.74 139.41
C PHE A 462 18.62 16.67 139.82
N LYS A 463 19.09 17.61 140.65
CA LYS A 463 20.45 17.64 141.22
C LYS A 463 20.44 17.05 142.63
N VAL A 464 21.27 16.04 142.89
CA VAL A 464 21.60 15.57 144.25
C VAL A 464 22.79 16.36 144.77
N ILE A 465 22.66 17.01 145.93
CA ILE A 465 23.73 17.70 146.64
C ILE A 465 24.03 16.87 147.90
N TYR A 466 25.28 16.43 148.07
CA TYR A 466 25.75 15.83 149.32
C TYR A 466 26.41 16.93 150.17
N ASN A 467 25.95 17.10 151.42
CA ASN A 467 26.65 17.90 152.44
C ASN A 467 27.50 16.95 153.31
N GLY A 468 28.77 17.26 153.48
CA GLY A 468 29.68 16.54 154.37
C GLY A 468 29.56 17.00 155.82
N ASN A 469 29.73 16.06 156.75
CA ASN A 469 30.25 16.30 158.10
C ASN A 469 31.52 15.47 158.28
#